data_AF-A0A1N6EIQ8-F1
#
_entry.id   AF-A0A1N6EIQ8-F1
#
_cell.length_a   1.000
_cell.length_b   1.000
_cell.length_c   1.000
_cell.angle_alpha   90.00
_cell.angle_beta   90.00
_cell.angle_gamma   90.00
#
_symmetry.space_group_name_H-M   'P 1'
#
loop_
_entity.id
_entity.type
_entity.pdbx_description
1 polymer ?
#
loop_
_entity_poly.entity_id
_entity_poly.type
_entity_poly.pdbx_seq_one_letter_code
_entity_poly.pdbx_strand_id
1 'polypeptide(L)'
;MKLVDTERVKAGPGCDATTGRVVFEPAKALWWGGHGLGGLAALALFPSWGGLAAFLALTALTICAGHSVGMHRLLIHRSFTTPRWLERLLVWLGTLVGMAGPLGMIRAHDMRDWHQRQALCPPHPSHGAGFFKDGYWQLMCRYQLERPPRLEIEPQVAHDPFHRLVERSWMAQQLPLALALWLLGGWGWVLWGICLRVWVSLTLHWMVGHFCHRSGQQGWHIAGLPVQGYNLPGWSLVTFGENWHGNHHAFPHSARLGVEKGQLDPGFWFIRILETLGLASEVKLPASQAPREGLMRRAAAE
;
A
#
# COMPACT_ATOMS: atom_id res chain seq x y z
N MET A 1 -28.81 -7.36 -4.04
CA MET A 1 -28.26 -6.60 -2.91
C MET A 1 -27.79 -5.25 -3.43
N LYS A 2 -28.09 -4.13 -2.76
CA LYS A 2 -27.64 -2.81 -3.22
C LYS A 2 -26.14 -2.68 -2.98
N LEU A 3 -25.37 -2.42 -4.03
CA LEU A 3 -23.94 -2.16 -3.92
C LEU A 3 -23.70 -0.70 -3.51
N VAL A 4 -22.61 -0.47 -2.79
CA VAL A 4 -22.20 0.86 -2.32
C VAL A 4 -21.02 1.33 -3.17
N ASP A 5 -21.16 2.51 -3.77
CA ASP A 5 -20.08 3.15 -4.52
C ASP A 5 -19.00 3.71 -3.57
N THR A 6 -17.78 3.81 -4.08
CA THR A 6 -16.72 4.63 -3.46
C THR A 6 -16.41 5.82 -4.35
N GLU A 7 -15.42 6.63 -3.97
CA GLU A 7 -14.98 7.80 -4.73
C GLU A 7 -14.68 7.43 -6.19
N ARG A 8 -13.79 6.44 -6.40
CA ARG A 8 -13.37 5.99 -7.73
C ARG A 8 -14.06 4.73 -8.24
N VAL A 9 -14.78 3.96 -7.42
CA VAL A 9 -15.39 2.69 -7.86
C VAL A 9 -16.90 2.84 -7.93
N LYS A 10 -17.46 2.72 -9.15
CA LYS A 10 -18.88 2.88 -9.46
C LYS A 10 -19.51 1.56 -9.89
N ALA A 11 -20.51 1.09 -9.15
CA ALA A 11 -21.25 -0.12 -9.45
C ALA A 11 -22.39 0.18 -10.45
N GLY A 12 -22.20 -0.24 -11.71
CA GLY A 12 -23.23 -0.13 -12.74
C GLY A 12 -24.32 -1.21 -12.66
N PRO A 13 -25.34 -1.13 -13.53
CA PRO A 13 -26.35 -2.18 -13.66
C PRO A 13 -25.73 -3.56 -13.89
N GLY A 14 -26.13 -4.54 -13.08
CA GLY A 14 -25.64 -5.92 -13.19
C GLY A 14 -24.25 -6.17 -12.57
N CYS A 15 -23.60 -5.17 -11.98
CA CYS A 15 -22.37 -5.34 -11.22
C CYS A 15 -22.56 -6.34 -10.06
N ASP A 16 -21.52 -7.11 -9.76
CA ASP A 16 -21.51 -8.12 -8.70
C ASP A 16 -20.18 -8.09 -7.95
N ALA A 17 -20.25 -7.96 -6.62
CA ALA A 17 -19.08 -7.90 -5.75
C ALA A 17 -18.60 -9.27 -5.23
N THR A 18 -19.35 -10.34 -5.51
CA THR A 18 -19.15 -11.65 -4.90
C THR A 18 -18.75 -12.74 -5.89
N THR A 19 -19.27 -12.68 -7.10
CA THR A 19 -18.98 -13.68 -8.13
C THR A 19 -17.71 -13.33 -8.89
N GLY A 20 -16.66 -14.11 -8.64
CA GLY A 20 -15.36 -13.93 -9.26
C GLY A 20 -14.43 -15.10 -8.92
N ARG A 21 -13.26 -15.11 -9.55
CA ARG A 21 -12.26 -16.17 -9.41
C ARG A 21 -10.88 -15.59 -9.12
N VAL A 22 -10.08 -16.36 -8.39
CA VAL A 22 -8.66 -16.06 -8.19
C VAL A 22 -7.89 -16.62 -9.38
N VAL A 23 -7.12 -15.76 -10.06
CA VAL A 23 -6.35 -16.09 -11.26
C VAL A 23 -4.87 -15.94 -10.95
N PHE A 24 -4.08 -16.97 -11.23
CA PHE A 24 -2.64 -16.96 -11.07
C PHE A 24 -1.98 -15.99 -12.07
N GLU A 25 -1.01 -15.21 -11.59
CA GLU A 25 -0.26 -14.23 -12.37
C GLU A 25 1.22 -14.64 -12.45
N PRO A 26 1.65 -15.34 -13.53
CA PRO A 26 3.02 -15.83 -13.65
C PRO A 26 4.08 -14.73 -13.48
N ALA A 27 3.82 -13.53 -14.01
CA ALA A 27 4.73 -12.40 -13.88
C ALA A 27 4.94 -11.97 -12.41
N LYS A 28 3.89 -11.96 -11.58
CA LYS A 28 4.01 -11.65 -10.15
C LYS A 28 4.74 -12.76 -9.40
N ALA A 29 4.45 -14.01 -9.73
CA ALA A 29 5.10 -15.17 -9.11
C ALA A 29 6.60 -15.20 -9.41
N LEU A 30 6.99 -14.98 -10.67
CA LEU A 30 8.40 -14.86 -11.07
C LEU A 30 9.07 -13.64 -10.45
N TRP A 31 8.37 -12.51 -10.36
CA TRP A 31 8.89 -11.30 -9.73
C TRP A 31 9.18 -11.50 -8.24
N TRP A 32 8.20 -11.99 -7.48
CA TRP A 32 8.37 -12.26 -6.04
C TRP A 32 9.38 -13.39 -5.80
N GLY A 33 9.26 -14.51 -6.52
CA GLY A 33 10.12 -15.68 -6.34
C GLY A 33 11.57 -15.43 -6.79
N GLY A 34 11.76 -14.76 -7.92
CA GLY A 34 13.09 -14.41 -8.44
C GLY A 34 13.83 -13.45 -7.52
N HIS A 35 13.16 -12.42 -7.01
CA HIS A 35 13.75 -11.55 -5.99
C HIS A 35 13.97 -12.25 -4.65
N GLY A 36 13.12 -13.21 -4.28
CA GLY A 36 13.35 -14.07 -3.10
C GLY A 36 14.63 -14.90 -3.24
N LEU A 37 14.82 -15.60 -4.36
CA LEU A 37 16.06 -16.35 -4.64
C LEU A 37 17.29 -15.44 -4.65
N GLY A 38 17.20 -14.27 -5.31
CA GLY A 38 18.28 -13.29 -5.31
C GLY A 38 18.58 -12.73 -3.92
N GLY A 39 17.56 -12.48 -3.10
CA GLY A 39 17.70 -12.00 -1.73
C GLY A 39 18.36 -13.05 -0.82
N LEU A 40 17.97 -14.32 -0.95
CA LEU A 40 18.61 -15.42 -0.24
C LEU A 40 20.08 -15.59 -0.66
N ALA A 41 20.38 -15.43 -1.96
CA ALA A 41 21.75 -15.41 -2.45
C ALA A 41 22.54 -14.22 -1.86
N ALA A 42 21.91 -13.06 -1.67
CA ALA A 42 22.53 -11.91 -1.00
C ALA A 42 23.01 -12.27 0.41
N LEU A 43 22.15 -12.96 1.18
CA LEU A 43 22.44 -13.35 2.55
C LEU A 43 23.51 -14.45 2.63
N ALA A 44 23.40 -15.47 1.77
CA ALA A 44 24.24 -16.67 1.83
C ALA A 44 25.59 -16.52 1.13
N LEU A 45 25.63 -15.81 -0.01
CA LEU A 45 26.79 -15.77 -0.90
C LEU A 45 27.48 -14.39 -0.93
N PHE A 46 26.75 -13.31 -0.59
CA PHE A 46 27.27 -11.94 -0.64
C PHE A 46 27.01 -11.16 0.68
N PRO A 47 27.35 -11.70 1.86
CA PRO A 47 27.17 -10.96 3.11
C PRO A 47 27.99 -9.67 3.07
N SER A 48 27.34 -8.53 3.31
CA SER A 48 27.96 -7.21 3.19
C SER A 48 27.28 -6.21 4.11
N TRP A 49 28.07 -5.53 4.95
CA TRP A 49 27.58 -4.42 5.75
C TRP A 49 27.12 -3.23 4.89
N GLY A 50 27.82 -2.97 3.79
CA GLY A 50 27.40 -1.96 2.80
C GLY A 50 26.10 -2.34 2.10
N GLY A 51 25.95 -3.61 1.72
CA GLY A 51 24.70 -4.15 1.18
C GLY A 51 23.54 -4.06 2.16
N LEU A 52 23.76 -4.42 3.43
CA LEU A 52 22.78 -4.27 4.50
C LEU A 52 22.38 -2.81 4.71
N ALA A 53 23.35 -1.89 4.75
CA ALA A 53 23.07 -0.46 4.88
C ALA A 53 22.24 0.07 3.69
N ALA A 54 22.59 -0.32 2.46
CA ALA A 54 21.83 0.01 1.26
C ALA A 54 20.40 -0.54 1.32
N PHE A 55 20.24 -1.80 1.73
CA PHE A 55 18.92 -2.42 1.95
C PHE A 55 18.09 -1.63 2.97
N LEU A 56 18.64 -1.31 4.15
CA LEU A 56 17.91 -0.59 5.20
C LEU A 56 17.54 0.83 4.77
N ALA A 57 18.49 1.58 4.21
CA ALA A 57 18.27 2.96 3.77
C ALA A 57 17.25 3.03 2.63
N LEU A 58 17.37 2.16 1.62
CA LEU A 58 16.42 2.12 0.52
C LEU A 58 15.05 1.61 0.95
N THR A 59 14.97 0.66 1.90
CA THR A 59 13.69 0.24 2.48
C THR A 59 13.02 1.41 3.19
N ALA A 60 13.74 2.10 4.08
CA ALA A 60 13.19 3.25 4.79
C ALA A 60 12.71 4.34 3.82
N LEU A 61 13.52 4.67 2.81
CA LEU A 61 13.18 5.67 1.80
C LEU A 61 11.95 5.25 0.98
N THR A 62 11.95 4.04 0.42
CA THR A 62 10.90 3.59 -0.50
C THR A 62 9.60 3.26 0.20
N ILE A 63 9.62 2.74 1.43
CA ILE A 63 8.38 2.48 2.20
C ILE A 63 7.83 3.76 2.80
N CYS A 64 8.64 4.58 3.48
CA CYS A 64 8.16 5.79 4.15
C CYS A 64 7.74 6.86 3.13
N ALA A 65 8.70 7.41 2.39
CA ALA A 65 8.44 8.50 1.46
C ALA A 65 7.69 8.01 0.21
N GLY A 66 8.03 6.81 -0.26
CA GLY A 66 7.44 6.25 -1.48
C GLY A 66 6.04 5.69 -1.28
N HIS A 67 5.91 4.58 -0.57
CA HIS A 67 4.63 3.88 -0.45
C HIS A 67 3.65 4.57 0.50
N SER A 68 4.04 4.78 1.76
CA SER A 68 3.16 5.36 2.78
C SER A 68 2.75 6.79 2.41
N VAL A 69 3.74 7.63 2.10
CA VAL A 69 3.47 9.06 1.86
C VAL A 69 3.06 9.31 0.42
N GLY A 70 3.86 8.86 -0.56
CA GLY A 70 3.65 9.13 -1.99
C GLY A 70 2.46 8.39 -2.61
N MET A 71 2.43 7.07 -2.53
CA MET A 71 1.36 6.27 -3.13
C MET A 71 0.08 6.31 -2.31
N HIS A 72 0.17 6.03 -1.01
CA HIS A 72 -1.02 5.83 -0.18
C HIS A 72 -1.67 7.14 0.24
N ARG A 73 -0.99 7.99 1.01
CA ARG A 73 -1.59 9.23 1.55
C ARG A 73 -1.78 10.32 0.49
N LEU A 74 -0.82 10.49 -0.42
CA LEU A 74 -0.85 11.54 -1.46
C LEU A 74 -1.64 11.12 -2.70
N LEU A 75 -1.19 10.10 -3.44
CA LEU A 75 -1.77 9.74 -4.73
C LEU A 75 -3.19 9.16 -4.60
N ILE A 76 -3.36 8.17 -3.70
CA ILE A 76 -4.63 7.44 -3.54
C ILE A 76 -5.63 8.25 -2.72
N HIS A 77 -5.28 8.65 -1.50
CA HIS A 77 -6.25 9.26 -0.57
C HIS A 77 -6.35 10.78 -0.65
N ARG A 78 -5.43 11.43 -1.38
CA ARG A 78 -5.40 12.89 -1.53
C ARG A 78 -5.49 13.61 -0.18
N SER A 79 -4.71 13.13 0.78
CA SER A 79 -4.70 13.58 2.18
C SER A 79 -3.96 14.91 2.37
N PHE A 80 -3.20 15.33 1.38
CA PHE A 80 -2.48 16.61 1.30
C PHE A 80 -2.13 16.86 -0.18
N THR A 81 -1.60 18.04 -0.48
CA THR A 81 -1.12 18.40 -1.83
C THR A 81 0.36 18.78 -1.79
N THR A 82 1.05 18.66 -2.93
CA THR A 82 2.47 19.04 -3.10
C THR A 82 2.70 19.63 -4.48
N PRO A 83 3.84 20.32 -4.73
CA PRO A 83 4.27 20.63 -6.09
C PRO A 83 4.39 19.36 -6.95
N ARG A 84 4.00 19.45 -8.23
CA ARG A 84 3.93 18.28 -9.13
C ARG A 84 5.23 17.47 -9.23
N TRP A 85 6.39 18.12 -9.17
CA TRP A 85 7.67 17.41 -9.23
C TRP A 85 7.89 16.52 -8.01
N LEU A 86 7.42 16.96 -6.83
CA LEU A 86 7.54 16.22 -5.58
C LEU A 86 6.53 15.07 -5.54
N GLU A 87 5.27 15.29 -5.98
CA GLU A 87 4.30 14.19 -6.14
C GLU A 87 4.88 13.08 -7.02
N ARG A 88 5.43 13.44 -8.19
CA ARG A 88 6.05 12.48 -9.11
C ARG A 88 7.23 11.74 -8.50
N LEU A 89 8.11 12.45 -7.76
CA LEU A 89 9.24 11.83 -7.07
C LEU A 89 8.77 10.82 -6.02
N LEU A 90 7.84 11.21 -5.15
CA LEU A 90 7.32 10.33 -4.10
C LEU A 90 6.58 9.12 -4.69
N VAL A 91 5.78 9.33 -5.75
CA VAL A 91 5.11 8.24 -6.47
C VAL A 91 6.13 7.29 -7.11
N TRP A 92 7.19 7.80 -7.75
CA TRP A 92 8.24 6.94 -8.30
C TRP A 92 8.97 6.13 -7.21
N LEU A 93 9.31 6.74 -6.08
CA LEU A 93 9.87 6.02 -4.93
C LEU A 93 8.90 4.91 -4.45
N GLY A 94 7.59 5.15 -4.48
CA GLY A 94 6.58 4.15 -4.16
C GLY A 94 6.53 3.00 -5.17
N THR A 95 6.76 3.27 -6.46
CA THR A 95 6.89 2.23 -7.49
C THR A 95 8.11 1.34 -7.24
N LEU A 96 9.19 1.89 -6.69
CA LEU A 96 10.37 1.10 -6.36
C LEU A 96 10.12 0.06 -5.27
N VAL A 97 9.02 0.11 -4.51
CA VAL A 97 8.63 -0.99 -3.60
C VAL A 97 8.37 -2.29 -4.37
N GLY A 98 7.99 -2.20 -5.65
CA GLY A 98 7.87 -3.34 -6.55
C GLY A 98 6.52 -4.04 -6.51
N MET A 99 5.45 -3.37 -6.03
CA MET A 99 4.09 -3.92 -6.02
C MET A 99 3.35 -3.72 -7.36
N ALA A 100 3.36 -2.47 -7.84
CA ALA A 100 2.69 -2.04 -9.06
C ALA A 100 3.16 -0.64 -9.44
N GLY A 101 2.79 -0.20 -10.65
CA GLY A 101 2.81 1.21 -11.00
C GLY A 101 1.70 2.02 -10.31
N PRO A 102 1.66 3.35 -10.51
CA PRO A 102 0.71 4.23 -9.83
C PRO A 102 -0.76 3.89 -10.08
N LEU A 103 -1.15 3.58 -11.33
CA LEU A 103 -2.54 3.27 -11.66
C LEU A 103 -2.92 1.88 -11.19
N GLY A 104 -1.98 0.93 -11.28
CA GLY A 104 -2.14 -0.41 -10.72
C GLY A 104 -2.32 -0.39 -9.21
N MET A 105 -1.60 0.48 -8.49
CA MET A 105 -1.71 0.64 -7.05
C MET A 105 -3.05 1.28 -6.65
N ILE A 106 -3.50 2.34 -7.35
CA ILE A 106 -4.86 2.92 -7.16
C ILE A 106 -5.91 1.83 -7.37
N ARG A 107 -5.83 1.06 -8.46
CA ARG A 107 -6.78 -0.02 -8.75
C ARG A 107 -6.80 -1.06 -7.65
N ALA A 108 -5.64 -1.56 -7.23
CA ALA A 108 -5.56 -2.60 -6.20
C ALA A 108 -6.14 -2.12 -4.87
N HIS A 109 -5.81 -0.90 -4.47
CA HIS A 109 -6.28 -0.28 -3.24
C HIS A 109 -7.80 -0.03 -3.28
N ASP A 110 -8.28 0.72 -4.27
CA ASP A 110 -9.67 1.18 -4.30
C ASP A 110 -10.64 0.05 -4.57
N MET A 111 -10.24 -0.96 -5.34
CA MET A 111 -11.05 -2.18 -5.51
C MET A 111 -11.14 -2.98 -4.22
N ARG A 112 -10.06 -3.11 -3.43
CA ARG A 112 -10.10 -3.79 -2.13
C ARG A 112 -11.06 -3.06 -1.19
N ASP A 113 -10.89 -1.74 -1.05
CA ASP A 113 -11.73 -0.92 -0.18
C ASP A 113 -13.19 -0.96 -0.60
N TRP A 114 -13.48 -0.97 -1.92
CA TRP A 114 -14.84 -1.15 -2.42
C TRP A 114 -15.42 -2.51 -2.01
N HIS A 115 -14.70 -3.63 -2.20
CA HIS A 115 -15.19 -4.96 -1.79
C HIS A 115 -15.46 -5.02 -0.28
N GLN A 116 -14.56 -4.48 0.54
CA GLN A 116 -14.67 -4.50 2.00
C GLN A 116 -15.84 -3.66 2.53
N ARG A 117 -16.38 -2.75 1.70
CA ARG A 117 -17.54 -1.90 2.02
C ARG A 117 -18.88 -2.48 1.53
N GLN A 118 -18.88 -3.58 0.79
CA GLN A 118 -20.12 -4.25 0.39
C GLN A 118 -20.68 -5.09 1.53
N ALA A 119 -21.94 -5.51 1.48
CA ALA A 119 -22.50 -6.34 2.56
C ALA A 119 -21.87 -7.75 2.65
N LEU A 120 -21.23 -8.21 1.57
CA LEU A 120 -20.45 -9.45 1.52
C LEU A 120 -19.12 -9.17 0.82
N CYS A 121 -18.03 -9.64 1.40
CA CYS A 121 -16.68 -9.49 0.85
C CYS A 121 -16.05 -10.86 0.63
N PRO A 122 -15.65 -11.22 -0.60
CA PRO A 122 -15.02 -12.49 -0.90
C PRO A 122 -13.71 -12.72 -0.12
N PRO A 123 -13.24 -13.98 0.05
CA PRO A 123 -12.07 -14.28 0.87
C PRO A 123 -10.76 -13.63 0.41
N HIS A 124 -10.60 -13.33 -0.90
CA HIS A 124 -9.40 -12.65 -1.41
C HIS A 124 -9.31 -11.18 -0.97
N PRO A 125 -10.25 -10.28 -1.32
CA PRO A 125 -10.21 -8.88 -0.89
C PRO A 125 -10.39 -8.68 0.63
N SER A 126 -10.96 -9.65 1.35
CA SER A 126 -11.08 -9.60 2.83
C SER A 126 -9.88 -10.16 3.58
N HIS A 127 -8.88 -10.74 2.90
CA HIS A 127 -7.82 -11.55 3.52
C HIS A 127 -8.33 -12.79 4.31
N GLY A 128 -9.58 -13.20 4.05
CA GLY A 128 -10.28 -14.27 4.75
C GLY A 128 -9.92 -15.70 4.33
N ALA A 129 -8.98 -15.89 3.40
CA ALA A 129 -8.63 -17.21 2.86
C ALA A 129 -7.79 -18.12 3.79
N GLY A 130 -7.31 -17.58 4.92
CA GLY A 130 -6.34 -18.24 5.81
C GLY A 130 -4.90 -17.93 5.42
N PHE A 131 -3.98 -17.89 6.39
CA PHE A 131 -2.65 -17.27 6.25
C PHE A 131 -1.87 -17.69 4.98
N PHE A 132 -1.58 -18.98 4.80
CA PHE A 132 -0.77 -19.43 3.65
C PHE A 132 -1.47 -19.24 2.30
N LYS A 133 -2.78 -19.53 2.25
CA LYS A 133 -3.58 -19.39 1.03
C LYS A 133 -3.72 -17.92 0.64
N ASP A 134 -3.90 -17.04 1.61
CA ASP A 134 -3.94 -15.60 1.42
C ASP A 134 -2.59 -15.07 0.91
N GLY A 135 -1.47 -15.55 1.45
CA GLY A 135 -0.13 -15.18 0.95
C GLY A 135 0.07 -15.56 -0.51
N TYR A 136 -0.27 -16.80 -0.88
CA TYR A 136 -0.25 -17.22 -2.28
C TYR A 136 -1.15 -16.32 -3.15
N TRP A 137 -2.38 -16.03 -2.72
CA TRP A 137 -3.32 -15.21 -3.48
C TRP A 137 -2.87 -13.77 -3.66
N GLN A 138 -2.46 -13.10 -2.58
CA GLN A 138 -2.12 -11.68 -2.60
C GLN A 138 -0.78 -11.41 -3.30
N LEU A 139 0.19 -12.31 -3.16
CA LEU A 139 1.53 -12.16 -3.76
C LEU A 139 1.58 -12.62 -5.22
N MET A 140 0.80 -13.64 -5.59
CA MET A 140 0.97 -14.33 -6.88
C MET A 140 -0.28 -14.37 -7.75
N CYS A 141 -1.42 -13.89 -7.26
CA CYS A 141 -2.68 -13.92 -8.00
C CYS A 141 -3.32 -12.53 -8.14
N ARG A 142 -4.45 -12.52 -8.83
CA ARG A 142 -5.42 -11.43 -8.85
C ARG A 142 -6.82 -11.99 -8.64
N TYR A 143 -7.69 -11.20 -8.03
CA TYR A 143 -9.12 -11.51 -8.00
C TYR A 143 -9.80 -10.87 -9.21
N GLN A 144 -10.45 -11.71 -10.03
CA GLN A 144 -11.16 -11.30 -11.24
C GLN A 144 -12.66 -11.51 -11.04
N LEU A 145 -13.40 -10.41 -10.89
CA LEU A 145 -14.85 -10.42 -10.90
C LEU A 145 -15.38 -10.79 -12.29
N GLU A 146 -16.50 -11.49 -12.34
CA GLU A 146 -17.21 -11.76 -13.59
C GLU A 146 -17.92 -10.52 -14.12
N ARG A 147 -18.47 -9.70 -13.21
CA ARG A 147 -19.19 -8.46 -13.52
C ARG A 147 -18.63 -7.30 -12.68
N PRO A 148 -17.44 -6.78 -13.03
CA PRO A 148 -16.74 -5.80 -12.23
C PRO A 148 -17.41 -4.41 -12.24
N PRO A 149 -17.23 -3.62 -11.18
CA PRO A 149 -17.57 -2.19 -11.21
C PRO A 149 -16.60 -1.42 -12.13
N ARG A 150 -16.96 -0.18 -12.45
CA ARG A 150 -16.09 0.73 -13.20
C ARG A 150 -15.17 1.46 -12.22
N LEU A 151 -13.86 1.46 -12.51
CA LEU A 151 -12.89 2.30 -11.84
C LEU A 151 -12.71 3.61 -12.62
N GLU A 152 -12.96 4.73 -11.97
CA GLU A 152 -12.89 6.09 -12.51
C GLU A 152 -11.76 6.85 -11.80
N ILE A 153 -10.58 6.83 -12.41
CA ILE A 153 -9.41 7.61 -11.96
C ILE A 153 -9.49 9.02 -12.56
N GLU A 154 -9.16 10.03 -11.77
CA GLU A 154 -9.17 11.43 -12.17
C GLU A 154 -8.34 11.63 -13.44
N PRO A 155 -8.83 12.35 -14.47
CA PRO A 155 -8.14 12.50 -15.75
C PRO A 155 -6.70 13.02 -15.62
N GLN A 156 -6.48 13.93 -14.68
CA GLN A 156 -5.17 14.50 -14.36
C GLN A 156 -4.14 13.47 -13.84
N VAL A 157 -4.59 12.34 -13.29
CA VAL A 157 -3.74 11.24 -12.85
C VAL A 157 -3.66 10.17 -13.94
N ALA A 158 -4.82 9.77 -14.49
CA ALA A 158 -4.95 8.70 -15.47
C ALA A 158 -4.25 9.01 -16.81
N HIS A 159 -4.19 10.28 -17.20
CA HIS A 159 -3.62 10.72 -18.47
C HIS A 159 -2.27 11.43 -18.33
N ASP A 160 -1.75 11.54 -17.10
CA ASP A 160 -0.42 12.11 -16.88
C ASP A 160 0.66 11.24 -17.58
N PRO A 161 1.47 11.81 -18.49
CA PRO A 161 2.45 11.04 -19.25
C PRO A 161 3.50 10.35 -18.36
N PHE A 162 3.87 10.97 -17.25
CA PHE A 162 4.82 10.40 -16.31
C PHE A 162 4.19 9.21 -15.58
N HIS A 163 2.97 9.33 -15.05
CA HIS A 163 2.29 8.19 -14.41
C HIS A 163 2.11 7.03 -15.38
N ARG A 164 1.76 7.27 -16.65
CA ARG A 164 1.65 6.20 -17.65
C ARG A 164 3.00 5.55 -17.99
N LEU A 165 4.08 6.33 -18.04
CA LEU A 165 5.44 5.80 -18.23
C LEU A 165 5.83 4.90 -17.06
N VAL A 166 5.65 5.37 -15.83
CA VAL A 166 5.96 4.60 -14.61
C VAL A 166 5.06 3.37 -14.52
N GLU A 167 3.77 3.49 -14.86
CA GLU A 167 2.83 2.36 -14.89
C GLU A 167 3.27 1.26 -15.84
N ARG A 168 3.58 1.58 -17.11
CA ARG A 168 3.94 0.55 -18.11
C ARG A 168 5.29 -0.12 -17.84
N SER A 169 6.15 0.51 -17.04
CA SER A 169 7.54 0.08 -16.85
C SER A 169 7.88 -0.17 -15.38
N TRP A 170 6.89 -0.32 -14.51
CA TRP A 170 7.06 -0.31 -13.05
C TRP A 170 8.09 -1.31 -12.54
N MET A 171 8.18 -2.51 -13.13
CA MET A 171 9.24 -3.50 -12.81
C MET A 171 10.62 -3.02 -13.28
N ALA A 172 10.70 -2.49 -14.50
CA ALA A 172 11.93 -1.98 -15.09
C ALA A 172 12.45 -0.70 -14.40
N GLN A 173 11.61 -0.02 -13.60
CA GLN A 173 12.05 1.12 -12.76
C GLN A 173 13.12 0.72 -11.72
N GLN A 174 13.30 -0.57 -11.44
CA GLN A 174 14.43 -1.05 -10.62
C GLN A 174 15.79 -0.90 -11.32
N LEU A 175 15.84 -0.89 -12.67
CA LEU A 175 17.09 -0.96 -13.42
C LEU A 175 18.04 0.23 -13.19
N PRO A 176 17.58 1.50 -13.15
CA PRO A 176 18.45 2.63 -12.83
C PRO A 176 19.06 2.51 -11.42
N LEU A 177 18.27 2.08 -10.44
CA LEU A 177 18.75 1.87 -9.07
C LEU A 177 19.71 0.67 -9.00
N ALA A 178 19.43 -0.41 -9.72
CA ALA A 178 20.30 -1.58 -9.81
C ALA A 178 21.66 -1.21 -10.41
N LEU A 179 21.69 -0.39 -11.48
CA LEU A 179 22.93 0.10 -12.07
C LEU A 179 23.73 0.94 -11.07
N ALA A 180 23.08 1.86 -10.36
CA ALA A 180 23.74 2.67 -9.33
C ALA A 180 24.33 1.80 -8.20
N LEU A 181 23.58 0.83 -7.71
CA LEU A 181 24.06 -0.11 -6.67
C LEU A 181 25.21 -0.98 -7.17
N TRP A 182 25.14 -1.44 -8.43
CA TRP A 182 26.21 -2.21 -9.04
C TRP A 182 27.51 -1.41 -9.17
N LEU A 183 27.43 -0.14 -9.57
CA LEU A 183 28.60 0.74 -9.63
C LEU A 183 29.22 1.02 -8.26
N LEU A 184 28.41 1.06 -7.19
CA LEU A 184 28.87 1.37 -5.83
C LEU A 184 29.40 0.16 -5.05
N GLY A 185 28.83 -1.02 -5.26
CA GLY A 185 29.18 -2.21 -4.48
C GLY A 185 28.93 -3.54 -5.18
N GLY A 186 28.88 -3.52 -6.51
CA GLY A 186 28.77 -4.70 -7.35
C GLY A 186 27.45 -5.46 -7.18
N TRP A 187 27.45 -6.72 -7.60
CA TRP A 187 26.28 -7.59 -7.54
C TRP A 187 25.76 -7.82 -6.12
N GLY A 188 26.64 -7.82 -5.10
CA GLY A 188 26.21 -7.91 -3.71
C GLY A 188 25.21 -6.80 -3.36
N TRP A 189 25.53 -5.54 -3.68
CA TRP A 189 24.63 -4.42 -3.40
C TRP A 189 23.34 -4.46 -4.22
N VAL A 190 23.36 -4.99 -5.44
CA VAL A 190 22.13 -5.23 -6.23
C VAL A 190 21.24 -6.27 -5.56
N LEU A 191 21.81 -7.40 -5.14
CA LEU A 191 21.05 -8.48 -4.49
C LEU A 191 20.44 -8.02 -3.15
N TRP A 192 21.16 -7.19 -2.38
CA TRP A 192 20.64 -6.59 -1.15
C TRP A 192 19.61 -5.48 -1.42
N GLY A 193 19.99 -4.45 -2.17
CA GLY A 193 19.22 -3.23 -2.36
C GLY A 193 18.06 -3.35 -3.34
N ILE A 194 18.05 -4.36 -4.22
CA ILE A 194 16.93 -4.65 -5.12
C ILE A 194 16.24 -5.94 -4.69
N CYS A 195 16.91 -7.09 -4.75
CA CYS A 195 16.24 -8.38 -4.61
C CYS A 195 15.70 -8.61 -3.19
N LEU A 196 16.56 -8.55 -2.18
CA LEU A 196 16.13 -8.72 -0.79
C LEU A 196 15.13 -7.63 -0.40
N ARG A 197 15.39 -6.37 -0.77
CA ARG A 197 14.48 -5.24 -0.51
C ARG A 197 13.08 -5.47 -1.08
N VAL A 198 12.96 -5.75 -2.37
CA VAL A 198 11.65 -5.96 -3.01
C VAL A 198 10.95 -7.17 -2.39
N TRP A 199 11.65 -8.30 -2.22
CA TRP A 199 11.06 -9.50 -1.66
C TRP A 199 10.54 -9.30 -0.22
N VAL A 200 11.36 -8.72 0.66
CA VAL A 200 10.96 -8.40 2.04
C VAL A 200 9.82 -7.38 2.05
N SER A 201 9.89 -6.34 1.22
CA SER A 201 8.86 -5.31 1.15
C SER A 201 7.51 -5.90 0.74
N LEU A 202 7.45 -6.68 -0.34
CA LEU A 202 6.22 -7.32 -0.80
C LEU A 202 5.63 -8.26 0.25
N THR A 203 6.49 -9.07 0.85
CA THR A 203 6.08 -10.04 1.88
C THR A 203 5.53 -9.32 3.11
N LEU A 204 6.20 -8.29 3.61
CA LEU A 204 5.73 -7.53 4.77
C LEU A 204 4.49 -6.69 4.47
N HIS A 205 4.34 -6.10 3.28
CA HIS A 205 3.11 -5.41 2.90
C HIS A 205 1.91 -6.36 2.92
N TRP A 206 2.08 -7.56 2.36
CA TRP A 206 1.06 -8.59 2.45
C TRP A 206 0.77 -8.98 3.91
N MET A 207 1.79 -9.25 4.73
CA MET A 207 1.60 -9.63 6.13
C MET A 207 0.85 -8.56 6.93
N VAL A 208 1.21 -7.29 6.77
CA VAL A 208 0.49 -6.17 7.39
C VAL A 208 -0.96 -6.17 6.93
N GLY A 209 -1.22 -6.26 5.62
CA GLY A 209 -2.59 -6.35 5.09
C GLY A 209 -3.37 -7.52 5.67
N HIS A 210 -2.76 -8.70 5.76
CA HIS A 210 -3.37 -9.90 6.33
C HIS A 210 -3.74 -9.68 7.80
N PHE A 211 -2.78 -9.34 8.65
CA PHE A 211 -3.04 -9.21 10.09
C PHE A 211 -3.99 -8.05 10.38
N CYS A 212 -3.82 -6.90 9.73
CA CYS A 212 -4.67 -5.72 9.91
C CYS A 212 -6.12 -5.91 9.42
N HIS A 213 -6.43 -6.94 8.62
CA HIS A 213 -7.80 -7.22 8.16
C HIS A 213 -8.47 -8.41 8.86
N ARG A 214 -7.79 -9.04 9.82
CA ARG A 214 -8.28 -10.26 10.47
C ARG A 214 -8.69 -10.05 11.91
N SER A 215 -7.77 -9.55 12.73
CA SER A 215 -8.03 -9.32 14.15
C SER A 215 -6.94 -8.43 14.74
N GLY A 216 -7.25 -7.75 15.85
CA GLY A 216 -6.26 -6.96 16.57
C GLY A 216 -6.89 -5.82 17.37
N GLN A 217 -6.06 -4.85 17.74
CA GLN A 217 -6.49 -3.66 18.45
C GLN A 217 -7.35 -2.78 17.53
N GLN A 218 -8.46 -2.24 18.02
CA GLN A 218 -9.31 -1.36 17.23
C GLN A 218 -9.91 -0.27 18.11
N GLY A 219 -9.59 1.00 17.84
CA GLY A 219 -10.21 2.15 18.51
C GLY A 219 -11.49 2.65 17.82
N TRP A 220 -11.65 2.34 16.54
CA TRP A 220 -12.72 2.84 15.68
C TRP A 220 -13.32 1.70 14.87
N HIS A 221 -14.65 1.62 14.84
CA HIS A 221 -15.39 0.54 14.20
C HIS A 221 -16.43 1.14 13.24
N ILE A 222 -16.71 0.44 12.13
CA ILE A 222 -17.76 0.85 11.19
C ILE A 222 -18.85 -0.21 11.17
N ALA A 223 -20.01 0.10 11.75
CA ALA A 223 -21.15 -0.81 11.81
C ALA A 223 -21.59 -1.28 10.41
N GLY A 224 -21.96 -2.55 10.30
CA GLY A 224 -22.53 -3.11 9.08
C GLY A 224 -21.51 -3.51 7.99
N LEU A 225 -20.21 -3.25 8.18
CA LEU A 225 -19.19 -3.72 7.24
C LEU A 225 -18.72 -5.14 7.56
N PRO A 226 -18.59 -6.03 6.55
CA PRO A 226 -18.16 -7.41 6.73
C PRO A 226 -16.67 -7.52 7.09
N VAL A 227 -15.87 -6.49 6.79
CA VAL A 227 -14.44 -6.45 7.07
C VAL A 227 -14.13 -5.18 7.84
N GLN A 228 -13.38 -5.34 8.93
CA GLN A 228 -12.89 -4.24 9.76
C GLN A 228 -11.37 -4.11 9.57
N GLY A 229 -10.86 -2.90 9.78
CA GLY A 229 -9.43 -2.65 9.95
C GLY A 229 -9.04 -2.76 11.43
N TYR A 230 -7.88 -3.35 11.68
CA TYR A 230 -7.27 -3.50 12.99
C TYR A 230 -5.86 -2.92 12.98
N ASN A 231 -5.48 -2.35 14.12
CA ASN A 231 -4.16 -1.81 14.36
C ASN A 231 -3.19 -2.92 14.81
N LEU A 232 -1.91 -2.78 14.45
CA LEU A 232 -0.81 -3.64 14.92
C LEU A 232 0.17 -2.82 15.77
N PRO A 233 -0.05 -2.67 17.08
CA PRO A 233 0.86 -1.93 17.97
C PRO A 233 2.31 -2.44 17.89
N GLY A 234 3.27 -1.53 17.99
CA GLY A 234 4.71 -1.86 17.95
C GLY A 234 5.32 -1.93 16.54
N TRP A 235 4.52 -1.93 15.48
CA TRP A 235 5.00 -2.05 14.10
C TRP A 235 5.28 -0.72 13.39
N SER A 236 5.05 0.41 14.06
CA SER A 236 5.08 1.74 13.43
C SER A 236 6.42 2.15 12.82
N LEU A 237 7.56 1.69 13.38
CA LEU A 237 8.88 1.98 12.80
C LEU A 237 9.19 1.10 11.57
N VAL A 238 8.55 -0.06 11.46
CA VAL A 238 8.71 -0.98 10.33
C VAL A 238 7.81 -0.56 9.17
N THR A 239 6.58 -0.15 9.47
CA THR A 239 5.56 0.18 8.47
C THR A 239 5.38 1.68 8.25
N PHE A 240 6.12 2.50 8.98
CA PHE A 240 6.07 3.97 8.91
C PHE A 240 4.67 4.55 9.17
N GLY A 241 3.89 3.88 10.03
CA GLY A 241 2.54 4.29 10.45
C GLY A 241 1.40 3.55 9.76
N GLU A 242 1.67 2.78 8.70
CA GLU A 242 0.68 1.96 7.99
C GLU A 242 0.09 0.83 8.88
N ASN A 243 0.70 0.56 10.04
CA ASN A 243 0.19 -0.39 11.02
C ASN A 243 -1.08 0.11 11.74
N TRP A 244 -1.37 1.41 11.70
CA TRP A 244 -2.59 2.00 12.28
C TRP A 244 -3.77 1.87 11.32
N HIS A 245 -3.97 0.65 10.83
CA HIS A 245 -4.89 0.35 9.73
C HIS A 245 -6.36 0.53 10.13
N GLY A 246 -6.71 0.21 11.37
CA GLY A 246 -8.08 0.45 11.89
C GLY A 246 -8.42 1.93 11.90
N ASN A 247 -7.47 2.78 12.31
CA ASN A 247 -7.65 4.23 12.26
C ASN A 247 -7.72 4.74 10.81
N HIS A 248 -6.86 4.21 9.93
CA HIS A 248 -6.90 4.53 8.51
C HIS A 248 -8.26 4.20 7.89
N HIS A 249 -8.79 3.01 8.16
CA HIS A 249 -10.11 2.59 7.69
C HIS A 249 -11.23 3.46 8.23
N ALA A 250 -11.11 4.00 9.45
CA ALA A 250 -12.05 4.97 9.99
C ALA A 250 -11.98 6.34 9.27
N PHE A 251 -10.76 6.81 9.01
CA PHE A 251 -10.44 8.16 8.53
C PHE A 251 -9.57 8.12 7.27
N PRO A 252 -10.07 7.59 6.13
CA PRO A 252 -9.24 7.25 4.96
C PRO A 252 -8.49 8.44 4.36
N HIS A 253 -9.07 9.64 4.39
CA HIS A 253 -8.43 10.85 3.85
C HIS A 253 -7.50 11.56 4.83
N SER A 254 -7.20 10.97 6.00
CA SER A 254 -6.32 11.58 7.00
C SER A 254 -4.87 11.35 6.61
N ALA A 255 -4.08 12.42 6.59
CA ALA A 255 -2.63 12.33 6.46
C ALA A 255 -1.99 11.69 7.71
N ARG A 256 -2.70 11.68 8.85
CA ARG A 256 -2.28 11.08 10.12
C ARG A 256 -3.02 9.77 10.37
N LEU A 257 -2.29 8.66 10.34
CA LEU A 257 -2.82 7.32 10.64
C LEU A 257 -2.75 7.01 12.14
N GLY A 258 -1.70 7.49 12.83
CA GLY A 258 -1.57 7.39 14.29
C GLY A 258 -2.45 8.40 15.03
N VAL A 259 -3.74 8.09 15.21
CA VAL A 259 -4.76 9.01 15.76
C VAL A 259 -4.68 9.11 17.29
N GLU A 260 -4.50 7.98 17.97
CA GLU A 260 -4.52 7.90 19.44
C GLU A 260 -3.16 8.30 20.06
N LYS A 261 -3.18 8.64 21.35
CA LYS A 261 -1.95 8.99 22.09
C LYS A 261 -0.96 7.82 22.09
N GLY A 262 0.32 8.11 21.84
CA GLY A 262 1.39 7.10 21.82
C GLY A 262 1.53 6.34 20.49
N GLN A 263 0.63 6.57 19.53
CA GLN A 263 0.74 5.96 18.20
C GLN A 263 1.77 6.71 17.35
N LEU A 264 2.97 6.13 17.22
CA LEU A 264 4.04 6.67 16.38
C LEU A 264 3.63 6.58 14.90
N ASP A 265 3.84 7.65 14.15
CA ASP A 265 3.50 7.71 12.72
C ASP A 265 4.60 8.44 11.95
N PRO A 266 5.71 7.73 11.64
CA PRO A 266 6.83 8.31 10.90
C PRO A 266 6.44 8.91 9.54
N GLY A 267 5.50 8.31 8.82
CA GLY A 267 4.98 8.87 7.57
C GLY A 267 4.32 10.23 7.77
N PHE A 268 3.56 10.41 8.86
CA PHE A 268 2.97 11.72 9.19
C PHE A 268 4.02 12.73 9.61
N TRP A 269 5.03 12.32 10.38
CA TRP A 269 6.16 13.19 10.73
C TRP A 269 6.87 13.70 9.47
N PHE A 270 7.10 12.83 8.49
CA PHE A 270 7.66 13.22 7.20
C PHE A 270 6.78 14.23 6.46
N ILE A 271 5.45 14.05 6.44
CA ILE A 271 4.53 15.05 5.87
C ILE A 271 4.62 16.39 6.60
N ARG A 272 4.71 16.40 7.94
CA ARG A 272 4.87 17.63 8.73
C ARG A 272 6.20 18.35 8.43
N ILE A 273 7.27 17.61 8.15
CA ILE A 273 8.53 18.18 7.67
C ILE A 273 8.34 18.84 6.31
N LEU A 274 7.67 18.17 5.36
CA LEU A 274 7.38 18.77 4.05
C LEU A 274 6.51 20.03 4.17
N GLU A 275 5.52 20.02 5.06
CA GLU A 275 4.64 21.17 5.31
C GLU A 275 5.40 22.35 5.91
N THR A 276 6.28 22.12 6.89
CA THR A 276 7.13 23.17 7.47
C THR A 276 8.13 23.74 6.46
N LEU A 277 8.54 22.96 5.47
CA LEU A 277 9.36 23.42 4.34
C LEU A 277 8.55 24.10 3.22
N GLY A 278 7.21 24.20 3.35
CA GLY A 278 6.33 24.77 2.31
C GLY A 278 6.15 23.87 1.08
N LEU A 279 6.51 22.59 1.20
CA LEU A 279 6.41 21.58 0.13
C LEU A 279 5.14 20.73 0.19
N ALA A 280 4.39 20.82 1.30
CA ALA A 280 3.07 20.21 1.44
C ALA A 280 2.06 21.23 2.00
N SER A 281 0.82 21.15 1.53
CA SER A 281 -0.30 21.98 1.99
C SER A 281 -1.61 21.20 2.02
N GLU A 282 -2.68 21.81 2.53
CA GLU A 282 -4.01 21.20 2.64
C GLU A 282 -4.00 19.84 3.37
N VAL A 283 -3.19 19.73 4.43
CA VAL A 283 -3.04 18.49 5.20
C VAL A 283 -4.33 18.19 5.96
N LYS A 284 -5.02 17.13 5.54
CA LYS A 284 -6.27 16.66 6.12
C LYS A 284 -6.00 15.81 7.37
N LEU A 285 -6.80 16.04 8.41
CA LEU A 285 -6.73 15.32 9.68
C LEU A 285 -8.06 14.62 9.96
N PRO A 286 -8.15 13.71 10.95
CA PRO A 286 -9.40 13.00 11.25
C PRO A 286 -10.59 13.94 11.48
N ALA A 287 -10.35 15.06 12.18
CA ALA A 287 -11.38 16.04 12.50
C ALA A 287 -11.90 16.84 11.28
N SER A 288 -11.18 16.83 10.15
CA SER A 288 -11.59 17.57 8.94
C SER A 288 -12.37 16.70 7.94
N GLN A 289 -12.65 15.44 8.27
CA GLN A 289 -13.36 14.52 7.38
C GLN A 289 -14.88 14.62 7.57
N ALA A 290 -15.60 14.37 6.48
CA ALA A 290 -17.06 14.29 6.53
C ALA A 290 -17.49 13.15 7.46
N PRO A 291 -18.64 13.30 8.16
CA PRO A 291 -19.22 12.21 8.94
C PRO A 291 -19.38 10.96 8.08
N ARG A 292 -18.97 9.82 8.62
CA ARG A 292 -19.08 8.52 7.96
C ARG A 292 -20.16 7.70 8.63
N GLU A 293 -21.10 7.21 7.83
CA GLU A 293 -22.18 6.35 8.31
C GLU A 293 -21.62 5.10 9.00
N GLY A 294 -22.21 4.74 10.15
CA GLY A 294 -21.81 3.59 10.95
C GLY A 294 -20.48 3.74 11.71
N LEU A 295 -19.74 4.84 11.55
CA LEU A 295 -18.49 5.04 12.29
C LEU A 295 -18.77 5.27 13.78
N MET A 296 -18.17 4.45 14.62
CA MET A 296 -18.30 4.46 16.07
C MET A 296 -16.93 4.37 16.74
N ARG A 297 -16.75 5.12 17.82
CA ARG A 297 -15.59 4.94 18.69
C ARG A 297 -15.84 3.74 19.60
N ARG A 298 -14.92 2.78 19.65
CA ARG A 298 -14.98 1.71 20.64
C ARG A 298 -14.54 2.27 21.99
N ALA A 299 -15.25 1.93 23.05
CA ALA A 299 -14.74 2.18 24.40
C ALA A 299 -13.33 1.57 24.51
N ALA A 300 -12.43 2.25 25.20
CA ALA A 300 -11.13 1.67 25.50
C ALA A 300 -11.37 0.30 26.16
N ALA A 301 -10.72 -0.75 25.65
CA ALA A 301 -10.71 -2.02 26.37
C ALA A 301 -10.01 -1.73 27.70
N GLU A 302 -10.74 -1.93 28.81
CA GLU A 302 -10.15 -1.98 30.15
C GLU A 302 -9.09 -3.08 30.24
#